data_AF-A0A7W3T5C1-F1
#
_entry.id   AF-A0A7W3T5C1-F1
#
_cell.length_a   1.000
_cell.length_b   1.000
_cell.length_c   1.000
_cell.angle_alpha   90.00
_cell.angle_beta   90.00
_cell.angle_gamma   90.00
#
_symmetry.space_group_name_H-M   'P 1'
#
loop_
_entity.id
_entity.type
_entity.pdbx_description
1 polymer ?
#
loop_
_entity_poly.entity_id
_entity_poly.type
_entity_poly.pdbx_seq_one_letter_code
_entity_poly.pdbx_strand_id
1 'polypeptide(L)'
;MAGFLDRAKEQAQKGYRSGREKLEQGIEQGRDKLSDVQAQRAGNELLRSLGAAYYRKEHGTGSEQEVGTILKALEDHITEHGDAFLR
;
A
#
# COMPACT_ATOMS: atom_id res chain seq x y z
N MET A 1 22.20 -49.75 9.47
CA MET A 1 22.44 -48.58 8.61
C MET A 1 21.12 -47.83 8.35
N ALA A 2 20.61 -47.08 9.33
CA ALA A 2 19.34 -46.34 9.22
C ALA A 2 19.50 -44.80 9.15
N GLY A 3 20.74 -44.29 9.21
CA GLY A 3 20.99 -42.85 9.38
C GLY A 3 20.93 -41.97 8.12
N PHE A 4 20.94 -42.57 6.91
CA PHE A 4 20.93 -41.77 5.66
C PHE A 4 19.52 -41.41 5.20
N LEU A 5 18.58 -42.36 5.30
CA LEU A 5 17.15 -42.15 4.99
C LEU A 5 16.49 -41.17 5.96
N ASP A 6 16.91 -41.17 7.22
CA ASP A 6 16.37 -40.27 8.25
C ASP A 6 16.83 -38.82 8.02
N ARG A 7 18.13 -38.61 7.73
CA ARG A 7 18.66 -37.29 7.34
C ARG A 7 18.06 -36.76 6.05
N ALA A 8 17.79 -37.62 5.07
CA ALA A 8 17.16 -37.22 3.80
C ALA A 8 15.72 -36.72 4.03
N LYS A 9 14.93 -37.40 4.88
CA LYS A 9 13.60 -36.93 5.29
C LYS A 9 13.66 -35.63 6.08
N GLU A 10 14.64 -35.50 6.98
CA GLU A 10 14.84 -34.30 7.78
C GLU A 10 15.23 -33.09 6.91
N GLN A 11 16.12 -33.29 5.93
CA GLN A 11 16.52 -32.25 4.99
C GLN A 11 15.38 -31.85 4.05
N ALA A 12 14.60 -32.83 3.56
CA ALA A 12 13.41 -32.55 2.77
C ALA A 12 12.39 -31.75 3.60
N GLN A 13 12.07 -32.17 4.83
CA GLN A 13 11.17 -31.43 5.72
C GLN A 13 11.67 -30.01 6.02
N LYS A 14 12.98 -29.82 6.24
CA LYS A 14 13.58 -28.49 6.41
C LYS A 14 13.47 -27.65 5.15
N GLY A 15 13.68 -28.23 3.97
CA GLY A 15 13.48 -27.58 2.67
C GLY A 15 12.02 -27.17 2.43
N TYR A 16 11.05 -28.02 2.74
CA TYR A 16 9.64 -27.69 2.63
C TYR A 16 9.19 -26.63 3.64
N ARG A 17 9.67 -26.68 4.89
CA ARG A 17 9.37 -25.65 5.91
C ARG A 17 9.96 -24.29 5.53
N SER A 18 11.26 -24.25 5.22
CA SER A 18 11.92 -23.02 4.78
C SER A 18 11.38 -22.48 3.45
N GLY A 19 10.95 -23.34 2.55
CA GLY A 19 10.27 -22.95 1.31
C GLY A 19 8.91 -22.32 1.56
N ARG A 20 8.12 -22.87 2.49
CA ARG A 20 6.82 -22.29 2.90
C ARG A 20 7.00 -20.94 3.60
N GLU A 21 7.93 -20.84 4.55
CA GLU A 21 8.22 -19.57 5.25
C GLU A 21 8.65 -18.46 4.29
N LYS A 22 9.50 -18.77 3.31
CA LYS A 22 9.91 -17.79 2.28
C LYS A 22 8.75 -17.39 1.36
N LEU A 23 7.86 -18.33 1.03
CA LEU A 23 6.68 -18.03 0.22
C LEU A 23 5.71 -17.13 0.99
N GLU A 24 5.46 -17.44 2.26
CA GLU A 24 4.62 -16.63 3.16
C GLU A 24 5.21 -15.21 3.32
N GLN A 25 6.51 -15.08 3.61
CA GLN A 25 7.20 -13.79 3.67
C GLN A 25 7.16 -13.02 2.34
N GLY A 26 7.34 -13.71 1.21
CA GLY A 26 7.26 -13.09 -0.11
C GLY A 26 5.86 -12.58 -0.46
N ILE A 27 4.82 -13.30 -0.03
CA ILE A 27 3.42 -12.89 -0.21
C ILE A 27 3.09 -11.68 0.67
N GLU A 28 3.49 -11.69 1.94
CA GLU A 28 3.29 -10.56 2.86
C GLU A 28 4.01 -9.30 2.35
N GLN A 29 5.30 -9.40 2.02
CA GLN A 29 6.06 -8.27 1.47
C GLN A 29 5.51 -7.79 0.13
N GLY A 30 5.01 -8.70 -0.71
CA GLY A 30 4.35 -8.34 -1.97
C GLY A 30 3.05 -7.57 -1.73
N ARG A 31 2.24 -8.01 -0.76
CA ARG A 31 0.98 -7.36 -0.39
C ARG A 31 1.21 -5.98 0.19
N ASP A 32 2.16 -5.83 1.10
CA ASP A 32 2.46 -4.55 1.77
C ASP A 32 2.93 -3.51 0.75
N LYS A 33 3.87 -3.87 -0.13
CA LYS A 33 4.34 -2.97 -1.19
C LYS A 33 3.25 -2.54 -2.15
N LEU A 34 2.33 -3.45 -2.50
CA LEU A 34 1.19 -3.12 -3.34
C LEU A 34 0.21 -2.18 -2.64
N SER A 35 -0.02 -2.39 -1.35
CA SER A 35 -0.82 -1.50 -0.51
C SER A 35 -0.23 -0.09 -0.46
N ASP A 36 1.08 0.03 -0.25
CA ASP A 36 1.78 1.31 -0.19
C ASP A 36 1.69 2.06 -1.53
N VAL A 37 1.90 1.37 -2.65
CA VAL A 37 1.77 1.97 -3.98
C VAL A 37 0.34 2.44 -4.25
N GLN A 38 -0.67 1.70 -3.79
CA GLN A 38 -2.06 2.10 -3.94
C GLN A 38 -2.39 3.32 -3.08
N ALA A 39 -1.95 3.34 -1.82
CA ALA A 39 -2.11 4.50 -0.95
C ALA A 39 -1.44 5.74 -1.55
N GLN A 40 -0.19 5.62 -2.01
CA GLN A 40 0.55 6.72 -2.62
C GLN A 40 -0.15 7.26 -3.89
N ARG A 41 -0.68 6.37 -4.74
CA ARG A 41 -1.45 6.78 -5.92
C ARG A 41 -2.75 7.49 -5.55
N ALA A 42 -3.48 6.96 -4.57
CA ALA A 42 -4.73 7.57 -4.09
C ALA A 42 -4.47 8.98 -3.52
N GLY A 43 -3.45 9.14 -2.69
CA GLY A 43 -3.04 10.45 -2.16
C GLY A 43 -2.69 11.46 -3.26
N ASN A 44 -1.92 11.04 -4.28
CA ASN A 44 -1.57 11.90 -5.42
C ASN A 44 -2.80 12.34 -6.24
N GLU A 45 -3.77 11.45 -6.46
CA GLU A 45 -5.02 11.79 -7.14
C GLU A 45 -5.88 12.77 -6.32
N LEU A 46 -5.89 12.63 -4.99
CA LEU A 46 -6.55 13.60 -4.09
C LEU A 46 -5.92 14.98 -4.19
N LEU A 47 -4.58 15.07 -4.19
CA LEU A 47 -3.87 16.36 -4.37
C LEU A 47 -4.19 17.00 -5.73
N ARG A 48 -4.16 16.19 -6.80
CA ARG A 48 -4.50 16.66 -8.15
C ARG A 48 -5.94 17.17 -8.20
N SER A 49 -6.86 16.44 -7.59
CA SER A 49 -8.28 16.83 -7.51
C SER A 49 -8.47 18.11 -6.70
N LEU A 50 -7.75 18.27 -5.59
CA LEU A 50 -7.79 19.46 -4.75
C LEU A 50 -7.30 20.69 -5.51
N GLY A 51 -6.17 20.57 -6.21
CA GLY A 51 -5.63 21.64 -7.06
C GLY A 51 -6.60 22.02 -8.19
N ALA A 52 -7.24 21.02 -8.82
CA ALA A 52 -8.22 21.26 -9.87
C ALA A 52 -9.49 21.95 -9.33
N ALA A 53 -10.00 21.54 -8.17
CA ALA A 53 -11.15 22.16 -7.52
C ALA A 53 -10.84 23.59 -7.08
N TYR A 54 -9.66 23.83 -6.52
CA TYR A 54 -9.20 25.16 -6.15
C TYR A 54 -9.08 26.07 -7.39
N TYR A 55 -8.47 25.57 -8.47
CA TYR A 55 -8.41 26.30 -9.74
C TYR A 55 -9.81 26.68 -10.26
N ARG A 56 -10.76 25.74 -10.26
CA ARG A 56 -12.15 26.03 -10.67
C ARG A 56 -12.82 27.07 -9.78
N LYS A 57 -12.61 27.00 -8.46
CA LYS A 57 -13.12 27.98 -7.49
C LYS A 57 -12.61 29.38 -7.85
N GLU A 58 -11.31 29.54 -8.06
CA GLU A 58 -10.70 30.83 -8.42
C GLU A 58 -11.21 31.37 -9.76
N HIS A 59 -11.59 30.48 -10.68
CA HIS A 59 -12.18 30.82 -11.97
C HIS A 59 -13.72 30.93 -11.98
N GLY A 60 -14.38 30.87 -10.81
CA GLY A 60 -15.84 31.02 -10.68
C GLY A 60 -16.67 29.88 -11.29
N THR A 61 -16.03 28.75 -11.62
CA THR A 61 -16.68 27.55 -12.20
C THR A 61 -16.77 26.40 -11.20
N GLY A 62 -16.14 26.54 -10.02
CA GLY A 62 -16.17 25.60 -8.92
C GLY A 62 -16.79 26.20 -7.65
N SER A 63 -16.86 25.41 -6.59
CA SER A 63 -17.44 25.83 -5.31
C SER A 63 -16.50 25.58 -4.14
N GLU A 64 -16.67 26.36 -3.07
CA GLU A 64 -15.95 26.12 -1.80
C GLU A 64 -16.29 24.77 -1.18
N GLN A 65 -17.51 24.29 -1.41
CA GLN A 65 -17.98 22.98 -0.93
C GLN A 65 -17.23 21.82 -1.58
N GLU A 66 -16.93 21.94 -2.89
CA GLU A 66 -16.13 20.94 -3.62
C GLU A 66 -14.71 20.87 -3.06
N VAL A 67 -14.06 22.03 -2.85
CA VAL A 67 -12.73 22.12 -2.22
C VAL A 67 -12.75 21.51 -0.82
N GLY A 68 -13.74 21.86 0.01
CA GLY A 68 -13.86 21.34 1.38
C GLY A 68 -14.07 19.82 1.44
N THR A 69 -14.80 19.27 0.48
CA THR A 69 -15.04 17.82 0.39
C THR A 69 -13.75 17.06 0.07
N ILE A 70 -12.97 17.56 -0.90
CA ILE A 70 -11.69 16.94 -1.28
C ILE A 70 -10.65 17.13 -0.19
N LEU A 71 -10.64 18.29 0.48
CA LEU A 71 -9.74 18.54 1.60
C LEU A 71 -10.01 17.57 2.76
N LYS A 72 -11.28 17.33 3.09
CA LYS A 72 -11.65 16.32 4.09
C LYS A 72 -11.21 14.91 3.69
N ALA A 73 -11.43 14.52 2.43
CA ALA A 73 -10.98 13.21 1.94
C ALA A 73 -9.45 13.05 2.00
N LEU A 74 -8.71 14.14 1.77
CA LEU A 74 -7.26 14.17 1.92
C LEU A 74 -6.83 14.01 3.39
N GLU A 75 -7.49 14.69 4.32
CA GLU A 75 -7.26 14.56 5.77
C GLU A 75 -7.55 13.13 6.27
N ASP A 76 -8.66 12.54 5.83
CA ASP A 76 -9.03 11.16 6.14
C ASP A 76 -7.95 10.18 5.61
N HIS A 77 -7.48 10.39 4.37
CA HIS A 77 -6.42 9.56 3.78
C HIS A 77 -5.08 9.68 4.53
N ILE A 78 -4.70 10.89 4.94
CA ILE A 78 -3.49 11.10 5.76
C ILE A 78 -3.62 10.43 7.12
N THR A 79 -4.82 10.44 7.71
CA THR A 79 -5.09 9.77 8.99
C THR A 79 -4.97 8.25 8.86
N GLU A 80 -5.39 7.66 7.74
CA GLU A 80 -5.38 6.21 7.51
C GLU A 80 -4.02 5.68 7.02
N HIS A 81 -3.34 6.40 6.11
CA HIS A 81 -2.16 5.90 5.39
C HIS A 81 -0.89 6.73 5.62
N GLY A 82 -0.99 7.85 6.34
CA GLY A 82 0.11 8.79 6.53
C GLY A 82 0.28 9.79 5.39
N ASP A 83 1.29 10.65 5.53
CA ASP A 83 1.54 11.81 4.67
C ASP A 83 2.69 11.61 3.66
N ALA A 84 3.12 10.35 3.46
CA ALA A 84 4.29 10.04 2.64
C ALA A 84 4.18 10.50 1.18
N PHE A 85 2.96 10.61 0.64
CA PHE A 85 2.69 11.08 -0.71
C PHE A 85 2.80 12.61 -0.87
N LEU A 86 2.96 13.37 0.22
CA LEU A 86 3.15 14.83 0.19
C LEU A 86 4.61 15.26 -0.09
N ARG A 87 5.56 14.30 -0.10
CA ARG A 87 7.00 14.54 -0.23
C ARG A 87 7.49 14.23 -1.64
#